data_AF-A0A6A5FDY8-F1
#
_entry.id   AF-A0A6A5FDY8-F1
#
_cell.length_a   1.000
_cell.length_b   1.000
_cell.length_c   1.000
_cell.angle_alpha   90.00
_cell.angle_beta   90.00
_cell.angle_gamma   90.00
#
_symmetry.space_group_name_H-M   'P 1'
#
loop_
_entity.id
_entity.type
_entity.pdbx_description
1 polymer ?
#
loop_
_entity_poly.entity_id
_entity_poly.type
_entity_poly.pdbx_seq_one_letter_code
_entity_poly.pdbx_strand_id
1 'polypeptide(L)'
;MSGKSVSLVKSKLDPESLGIILLGPFLLEFFPDQDSGIPDSFPIYHYNGLKQSNHNERVEYVEGTALVLGFEDPMVRTDDTPVKRCLQTRWPYIELLWTTDRSPSLN
;
A
#
# COMPACT_ATOMS: atom_id res chain seq x y z
N MET A 1 -21.53 -19.94 4.87
CA MET A 1 -20.05 -19.95 4.88
C MET A 1 -19.59 -21.39 4.93
N SER A 2 -19.07 -21.93 3.82
CA SER A 2 -18.62 -23.33 3.74
C SER A 2 -17.27 -23.49 4.43
N GLY A 3 -17.16 -24.45 5.36
CA GLY A 3 -15.95 -24.70 6.13
C GLY A 3 -14.83 -25.25 5.26
N LYS A 4 -13.89 -24.39 4.83
CA LYS A 4 -12.58 -24.85 4.38
C LYS A 4 -11.85 -25.46 5.58
N SER A 5 -11.82 -26.78 5.62
CA SER A 5 -11.41 -27.60 6.76
C SER A 5 -9.90 -27.51 7.04
N VAL A 6 -9.51 -27.67 8.31
CA VAL A 6 -8.12 -27.88 8.77
C VAL A 6 -7.40 -28.96 7.97
N SER A 7 -8.13 -29.95 7.46
CA SER A 7 -7.58 -31.00 6.60
C SER A 7 -6.98 -30.47 5.30
N LEU A 8 -7.58 -29.42 4.72
CA LEU A 8 -7.07 -28.78 3.49
C LEU A 8 -5.77 -28.03 3.76
N VAL A 9 -5.68 -27.34 4.90
CA VAL A 9 -4.45 -26.66 5.31
C VAL A 9 -3.31 -27.69 5.45
N LYS A 10 -3.56 -28.79 6.14
CA LYS A 10 -2.56 -29.85 6.36
C LYS A 10 -2.15 -30.57 5.07
N SER A 11 -3.07 -30.79 4.13
CA SER A 11 -2.73 -31.55 2.91
C SER A 11 -2.15 -30.69 1.80
N LYS A 12 -2.56 -29.41 1.70
CA LYS A 12 -2.22 -28.53 0.58
C LYS A 12 -1.23 -27.43 0.94
N LEU A 13 -1.33 -26.87 2.14
CA LEU A 13 -0.56 -25.67 2.54
C LEU A 13 0.60 -25.97 3.49
N ASP A 14 0.57 -27.11 4.17
CA ASP A 14 1.65 -27.61 5.04
C ASP A 14 1.87 -29.12 4.83
N PRO A 15 2.23 -29.57 3.61
CA PRO A 15 2.37 -31.00 3.31
C PRO A 15 3.49 -31.69 4.11
N GLU A 16 4.47 -30.91 4.58
CA GLU A 16 5.59 -31.40 5.39
C GLU A 16 5.32 -31.38 6.89
N SER A 17 4.14 -30.89 7.32
CA SER A 17 3.74 -30.78 8.74
C SER A 17 4.75 -29.99 9.59
N LEU A 18 5.35 -28.95 9.02
CA LEU A 18 6.30 -28.07 9.72
C LEU A 18 5.58 -26.99 10.53
N GLY A 19 4.26 -26.82 10.35
CA GLY A 19 3.50 -25.72 10.91
C GLY A 19 3.80 -24.37 10.24
N ILE A 20 4.45 -24.39 9.07
CA ILE A 20 4.82 -23.20 8.30
C ILE A 20 3.96 -23.16 7.04
N ILE A 21 3.18 -22.10 6.90
CA ILE A 21 2.34 -21.86 5.73
C ILE A 21 2.81 -20.58 5.05
N LEU A 22 3.09 -20.66 3.76
CA LEU A 22 3.47 -19.49 2.97
C LEU A 22 2.25 -18.60 2.69
N LEU A 23 2.42 -17.29 2.83
CA LEU A 23 1.35 -16.30 2.66
C LEU A 23 0.72 -16.35 1.26
N GLY A 24 1.51 -16.48 0.19
CA GLY A 24 1.01 -16.54 -1.19
C GLY A 24 0.03 -17.70 -1.43
N PRO A 25 0.45 -18.96 -1.24
CA PRO A 25 -0.44 -20.12 -1.31
C PRO A 25 -1.67 -20.04 -0.40
N PHE A 26 -1.53 -19.47 0.80
CA PHE A 26 -2.66 -19.24 1.70
C PHE A 26 -3.68 -18.26 1.12
N LEU A 27 -3.23 -17.11 0.61
CA LEU A 27 -4.10 -16.11 0.00
C LEU A 27 -4.82 -16.67 -1.23
N LEU A 28 -4.10 -17.36 -2.11
CA LEU A 28 -4.71 -18.04 -3.27
C LEU A 28 -5.79 -19.04 -2.87
N GLU A 29 -5.55 -19.80 -1.80
CA GLU A 29 -6.50 -20.82 -1.37
C GLU A 29 -7.72 -20.24 -0.68
N PHE A 30 -7.56 -19.27 0.22
CA PHE A 30 -8.66 -18.77 1.05
C PHE A 30 -9.34 -17.52 0.47
N PHE A 31 -8.64 -16.78 -0.36
CA PHE A 31 -9.08 -15.53 -0.99
C PHE A 31 -8.81 -15.56 -2.52
N PRO A 32 -9.27 -16.60 -3.24
CA PRO A 32 -8.98 -16.78 -4.67
C PRO A 32 -9.52 -15.62 -5.54
N ASP A 33 -10.58 -14.96 -5.08
CA ASP A 33 -11.22 -13.83 -5.77
C ASP A 33 -10.70 -12.47 -5.26
N GLN A 34 -9.77 -12.45 -4.29
CA GLN A 34 -9.02 -11.23 -4.06
C GLN A 34 -8.03 -11.08 -5.22
N ASP A 35 -8.24 -10.06 -6.05
CA ASP A 35 -7.15 -9.49 -6.85
C ASP A 35 -5.93 -9.33 -5.95
N SER A 36 -4.72 -9.52 -6.50
CA SER A 36 -3.44 -9.44 -5.78
C SER A 36 -3.23 -8.15 -4.95
N GLY A 37 -4.16 -7.21 -5.07
CA GLY A 37 -4.54 -6.33 -3.97
C GLY A 37 -3.66 -5.10 -3.88
N ILE A 38 -2.84 -4.87 -4.90
CA ILE A 38 -2.21 -3.59 -5.15
C ILE A 38 -3.18 -2.84 -6.05
N PRO A 39 -3.99 -1.92 -5.51
CA PRO A 39 -4.83 -1.10 -6.35
C PRO A 39 -3.96 -0.26 -7.29
N ASP A 40 -4.35 -0.18 -8.57
CA ASP A 40 -3.72 0.71 -9.56
C ASP A 40 -3.67 2.15 -9.04
N SER A 41 -4.68 2.52 -8.24
CA SER A 41 -4.68 3.78 -7.51
C SER A 41 -5.48 3.71 -6.21
N PHE A 42 -5.08 4.51 -5.22
CA PHE A 42 -5.81 4.65 -3.97
C PHE A 42 -5.73 6.08 -3.42
N PRO A 43 -6.75 6.54 -2.66
CA PRO A 43 -6.67 7.83 -2.00
C PRO A 43 -5.61 7.80 -0.90
N ILE A 44 -4.88 8.89 -0.77
CA ILE A 44 -3.89 9.10 0.29
C ILE A 44 -4.21 10.38 1.04
N TYR A 45 -4.08 10.35 2.36
CA TYR A 45 -4.25 11.50 3.23
C TYR A 45 -2.99 11.69 4.06
N HIS A 46 -2.48 12.92 4.10
CA HIS A 46 -1.35 13.29 4.95
C HIS A 46 -1.75 14.45 5.84
N TYR A 47 -1.72 14.27 7.17
CA TYR A 47 -2.00 15.34 8.12
C TYR A 47 -0.72 16.10 8.52
N ASN A 48 -0.86 17.36 8.88
CA ASN A 48 0.24 18.25 9.28
C ASN A 48 0.72 18.01 10.73
N GLY A 49 1.25 16.81 11.00
CA GLY A 49 1.68 16.43 12.36
C GLY A 49 2.89 17.19 12.92
N LEU A 50 3.58 18.01 12.11
CA LEU A 50 4.79 18.72 12.52
C LEU A 50 4.48 20.17 12.84
N LYS A 51 5.12 20.71 13.89
CA LYS A 51 4.94 22.12 14.26
C LYS A 51 5.24 23.08 13.10
N GLN A 52 6.25 22.75 12.29
CA GLN A 52 6.63 23.53 11.10
C GLN A 52 5.63 23.46 9.94
N SER A 53 4.75 22.46 9.90
CA SER A 53 3.67 22.36 8.91
C SER A 53 2.31 22.78 9.47
N ASN A 54 2.22 23.05 10.77
CA ASN A 54 1.00 23.49 11.46
C ASN A 54 0.93 25.02 11.62
N HIS A 55 0.85 25.74 10.51
CA HIS A 55 0.85 27.21 10.48
C HIS A 55 -0.39 27.84 11.15
N ASN A 56 -1.52 27.13 11.13
CA ASN A 56 -2.80 27.61 11.63
C ASN A 56 -3.12 27.10 13.06
N GLU A 57 -2.14 26.47 13.72
CA GLU A 57 -2.31 25.80 15.02
C GLU A 57 -3.48 24.79 15.04
N ARG A 58 -3.80 24.22 13.88
CA ARG A 58 -4.90 23.28 13.66
C ARG A 58 -4.43 22.09 12.83
N VAL A 59 -4.85 20.90 13.26
CA VAL A 59 -4.67 19.67 12.49
C VAL A 59 -5.49 19.76 11.22
N GLU A 60 -4.79 19.73 10.08
CA GLU A 60 -5.34 19.73 8.73
C GLU A 60 -4.75 18.56 7.97
N TYR A 61 -5.52 18.01 7.03
CA TYR A 61 -5.05 16.98 6.13
C TYR A 61 -5.07 17.47 4.69
N VAL A 62 -4.14 16.94 3.93
CA VAL A 62 -4.09 17.06 2.48
C VAL A 62 -4.49 15.72 1.89
N GLU A 63 -5.40 15.74 0.94
CA GLU A 63 -5.79 14.58 0.13
C GLU A 63 -4.93 14.52 -1.15
N GLY A 64 -4.68 13.31 -1.62
CA GLY A 64 -4.07 13.03 -2.91
C GLY A 64 -4.49 11.68 -3.46
N THR A 65 -3.98 11.36 -4.64
CA THR A 65 -4.12 10.06 -5.28
C THR A 65 -2.73 9.43 -5.40
N ALA A 66 -2.59 8.21 -4.90
CA ALA A 66 -1.41 7.39 -5.12
C ALA A 66 -1.66 6.48 -6.31
N LEU A 67 -0.76 6.46 -7.28
CA LEU A 67 -0.80 5.59 -8.46
C LEU A 67 0.31 4.55 -8.33
N VAL A 68 0.00 3.26 -8.42
CA VAL A 68 1.02 2.19 -8.38
C VAL A 68 1.23 1.66 -9.79
N LEU A 69 2.34 2.06 -10.40
CA LEU A 69 2.69 1.69 -11.76
C LEU A 69 3.46 0.36 -11.71
N GLY A 70 3.27 -0.55 -12.66
CA GLY A 70 4.07 -1.80 -12.68
C GLY A 70 5.55 -1.60 -13.01
N PHE A 71 5.91 -0.38 -13.43
CA PHE A 71 7.20 0.01 -14.01
C PHE A 71 7.39 1.54 -13.94
N GLU A 72 8.59 2.03 -14.24
CA GLU A 72 8.88 3.47 -14.32
C GLU A 72 8.30 4.08 -15.61
N ASP A 73 7.37 5.03 -15.49
CA ASP A 73 6.80 5.79 -16.61
C ASP A 73 7.17 7.28 -16.48
N PRO A 74 8.04 7.82 -17.35
CA PRO A 74 8.44 9.22 -17.34
C PRO A 74 7.29 10.22 -17.49
N MET A 75 6.15 9.84 -18.09
CA MET A 75 5.04 10.76 -18.36
C MET A 75 4.23 11.12 -17.11
N VAL A 76 4.29 10.29 -16.07
CA VAL A 76 3.50 10.45 -14.84
C VAL A 76 4.37 10.67 -13.60
N ARG A 77 5.68 10.85 -13.80
CA ARG A 77 6.66 11.03 -12.74
C ARG A 77 6.45 12.34 -11.98
N THR A 78 6.18 12.23 -10.70
CA THR A 78 6.09 13.34 -9.74
C THR A 78 7.40 13.53 -8.98
N ASP A 79 7.50 14.66 -8.27
CA ASP A 79 8.65 15.03 -7.46
C ASP A 79 9.07 13.94 -6.46
N ASP A 80 10.38 13.82 -6.27
CA ASP A 80 10.98 12.90 -5.30
C ASP A 80 10.89 13.48 -3.88
N THR A 81 9.71 13.33 -3.29
CA THR A 81 9.41 13.81 -1.94
C THR A 81 9.77 12.75 -0.90
N PRO A 82 10.07 13.15 0.35
CA PRO A 82 10.21 12.20 1.45
C PRO A 82 9.02 11.23 1.59
N VAL A 83 7.78 11.71 1.32
CA VAL A 83 6.56 10.87 1.38
C VAL A 83 6.60 9.80 0.31
N LYS A 84 6.96 10.17 -0.92
CA LYS A 84 7.14 9.22 -2.02
C LYS A 84 8.18 8.16 -1.67
N ARG A 85 9.37 8.55 -1.21
CA ARG A 85 10.44 7.60 -0.82
C ARG A 85 10.00 6.62 0.27
N CYS A 86 9.25 7.10 1.25
CA CYS A 86 8.71 6.23 2.31
C CYS A 86 7.78 5.15 1.72
N LEU A 87 6.84 5.54 0.86
CA LEU A 87 5.89 4.61 0.24
C LEU A 87 6.55 3.68 -0.79
N GLN A 88 7.63 4.12 -1.43
CA GLN A 88 8.42 3.32 -2.37
C GLN A 88 9.06 2.09 -1.73
N THR A 89 9.24 2.07 -0.40
CA THR A 89 9.69 0.86 0.32
C THR A 89 8.70 -0.31 0.19
N ARG A 90 7.44 -0.01 -0.12
CA ARG A 90 6.37 -0.98 -0.34
C ARG A 90 5.93 -1.05 -1.80
N TRP A 91 5.89 0.09 -2.50
CA TRP A 91 5.45 0.21 -3.88
C TRP A 91 6.52 0.94 -4.72
N PRO A 92 7.49 0.21 -5.31
CA PRO A 92 8.68 0.81 -5.92
C PRO A 92 8.39 1.88 -6.99
N TYR A 93 7.29 1.73 -7.71
CA TYR A 93 6.89 2.59 -8.82
C TYR A 93 5.60 3.36 -8.49
N ILE A 94 5.54 3.93 -7.29
CA ILE A 94 4.41 4.76 -6.84
C ILE A 94 4.60 6.23 -7.21
N GLU A 95 3.53 6.85 -7.70
CA GLU A 95 3.44 8.28 -8.01
C GLU A 95 2.36 8.95 -7.15
N LEU A 96 2.59 10.18 -6.71
CA LEU A 96 1.70 10.88 -5.76
C LEU A 96 1.19 12.21 -6.32
N LEU A 97 -0.12 12.28 -6.54
CA LEU A 97 -0.81 13.46 -7.04
C LEU A 97 -1.58 14.13 -5.90
N TRP A 98 -1.00 15.17 -5.30
CA TRP A 98 -1.66 15.91 -4.23
C TRP A 98 -2.68 16.92 -4.79
N THR A 99 -3.73 17.20 -4.02
CA THR A 99 -4.74 18.23 -4.35
C THR A 99 -4.25 19.68 -4.16
N THR A 100 -2.98 19.84 -3.81
CA THR A 100 -2.30 21.10 -3.47
C THR A 100 -0.98 21.18 -4.21
N ASP A 101 -0.55 22.39 -4.55
CA ASP A 101 0.72 22.65 -5.23
C ASP A 101 1.96 22.28 -4.39
N ARG A 102 1.80 22.20 -3.06
CA ARG A 102 2.88 21.81 -2.15
C ARG A 102 2.71 20.39 -1.68
N SER A 103 3.75 19.59 -1.93
CA SER A 103 3.88 18.25 -1.36
C SER A 103 3.98 18.30 0.17
N PRO A 104 3.31 17.39 0.91
CA PRO A 104 3.42 17.32 2.35
C PRO A 104 4.85 16.96 2.81
N SER A 105 5.25 17.50 3.96
CA SER A 105 6.53 17.19 4.60
C SER A 105 6.43 15.95 5.47
N LEU A 106 7.39 15.02 5.34
CA LEU A 106 7.74 14.08 6.40
C LEU A 106 8.89 14.65 7.25
N ASN A 107 9.04 14.10 8.45
CA ASN A 107 10.14 14.35 9.37
C ASN A 107 11.50 14.19 8.69
#